data_AF-A0A2S4PKG7-F1
#
_entry.id   AF-A0A2S4PKG7-F1
#
_cell.length_a   1.000
_cell.length_b   1.000
_cell.length_c   1.000
_cell.angle_alpha   90.00
_cell.angle_beta   90.00
_cell.angle_gamma   90.00
#
_symmetry.space_group_name_H-M   'P 1'
#
loop_
_entity.id
_entity.type
_entity.pdbx_description
1 polymer ?
#
loop_
_entity_poly.entity_id
_entity_poly.type
_entity_poly.pdbx_seq_one_letter_code
_entity_poly.pdbx_strand_id
1 'polypeptide(L)'
;LCGVDAHEELCQKAPRCPNCRGPHASTEKSCPARPRRSNGVFIRPTGLQLQNIRAAGGMEYAKAQNTADELNMNLKSTASTENDSPSS
;
A
#
# COMPACT_ATOMS: atom_id res chain seq x y z
N LEU A 1 1.05 -8.47 -14.87
CA LEU A 1 1.21 -7.27 -13.99
C LEU A 1 -0.02 -7.21 -13.05
N CYS A 2 0.11 -7.02 -11.73
CA CYS A 2 -1.08 -6.94 -10.84
C CYS A 2 -1.95 -5.73 -11.28
N GLY A 3 -3.23 -5.96 -11.59
CA GLY A 3 -4.16 -4.94 -12.09
C GLY A 3 -4.36 -4.89 -13.62
N VAL A 4 -3.71 -5.77 -14.40
CA VAL A 4 -4.02 -5.99 -15.84
C VAL A 4 -4.40 -7.43 -16.16
N ASP A 5 -3.84 -8.40 -15.43
CA ASP A 5 -4.18 -9.82 -15.57
C ASP A 5 -4.75 -10.31 -14.24
N ALA A 6 -5.81 -11.12 -14.29
CA ALA A 6 -6.29 -11.84 -13.11
C ALA A 6 -5.27 -12.93 -12.75
N HIS A 7 -4.80 -12.96 -11.51
CA HIS A 7 -4.03 -14.06 -10.96
C HIS A 7 -4.81 -14.63 -9.77
N GLU A 8 -4.94 -15.95 -9.68
CA GLU A 8 -5.68 -16.61 -8.59
C GLU A 8 -4.88 -16.67 -7.28
N GLU A 9 -3.56 -16.52 -7.35
CA GLU A 9 -2.70 -16.43 -6.18
C GLU A 9 -2.82 -15.06 -5.49
N LEU A 10 -2.55 -15.01 -4.18
CA LEU A 10 -2.49 -13.77 -3.42
C LEU A 10 -1.45 -12.82 -4.06
N CYS A 11 -1.89 -11.63 -4.51
CA CYS A 11 -0.98 -10.65 -5.12
C CYS A 11 0.16 -10.34 -4.15
N GLN A 12 1.39 -10.69 -4.53
CA GLN A 12 2.58 -10.38 -3.72
C GLN A 12 2.98 -8.90 -3.77
N LYS A 13 2.31 -8.08 -4.59
CA LYS A 13 2.56 -6.63 -4.63
C LYS A 13 1.87 -5.93 -3.48
N ALA A 14 2.53 -4.89 -2.97
CA ALA A 14 1.93 -4.02 -1.98
C ALA A 14 0.59 -3.45 -2.49
N PRO A 15 -0.42 -3.34 -1.63
CA PRO A 15 -1.72 -2.82 -2.02
C PRO A 15 -1.60 -1.36 -2.44
N ARG A 16 -2.18 -1.03 -3.60
CA ARG A 16 -2.28 0.34 -4.11
C ARG A 16 -3.73 0.69 -4.39
N CYS A 17 -4.27 1.65 -3.65
CA CYS A 17 -5.67 2.02 -3.79
C CYS A 17 -5.95 2.63 -5.18
N PRO A 18 -6.88 2.08 -5.99
CA PRO A 18 -7.19 2.64 -7.31
C PRO A 18 -7.79 4.06 -7.26
N ASN A 19 -8.38 4.47 -6.13
CA ASN A 19 -9.06 5.75 -6.00
C ASN A 19 -8.13 6.89 -5.56
N CYS A 20 -7.37 6.69 -4.48
CA CYS A 20 -6.48 7.71 -3.92
C CYS A 20 -4.98 7.45 -4.18
N ARG A 21 -4.62 6.28 -4.74
CA ARG A 21 -3.23 5.84 -5.00
C ARG A 21 -2.37 5.59 -3.76
N GLY A 22 -2.96 5.57 -2.56
CA GLY A 22 -2.29 5.29 -1.28
C GLY A 22 -1.98 3.80 -1.03
N PRO A 23 -1.19 3.49 0.01
CA PRO A 23 -0.74 2.13 0.36
C PRO A 23 -1.79 1.33 1.15
N HIS A 24 -2.97 1.18 0.59
CA HIS A 24 -4.09 0.48 1.21
C HIS A 24 -5.09 -0.06 0.17
N ALA A 25 -6.00 -0.94 0.58
CA ALA A 25 -7.04 -1.47 -0.31
C ALA A 25 -8.20 -0.47 -0.51
N SER A 26 -8.87 -0.47 -1.66
CA SER A 26 -10.03 0.42 -1.91
C SER A 26 -11.21 0.17 -0.99
N THR A 27 -11.32 -1.02 -0.41
CA THR A 27 -12.37 -1.42 0.52
C THR A 27 -12.23 -0.74 1.88
N GLU A 28 -11.05 -0.20 2.21
CA GLU A 28 -10.82 0.47 3.47
C GLU A 28 -11.62 1.78 3.59
N LYS A 29 -12.15 2.03 4.79
CA LYS A 29 -12.98 3.21 5.08
C LYS A 29 -12.16 4.48 5.23
N SER A 30 -10.85 4.34 5.44
CA SER A 30 -9.87 5.42 5.58
C SER A 30 -9.62 6.17 4.27
N CYS A 31 -9.93 5.58 3.11
CA CYS A 31 -9.63 6.17 1.81
C CYS A 31 -10.21 7.60 1.69
N PRO A 32 -9.37 8.63 1.49
CA PRO A 32 -9.84 10.01 1.42
C PRO A 32 -10.68 10.31 0.18
N ALA A 33 -10.58 9.49 -0.87
CA ALA A 33 -11.42 9.59 -2.06
C ALA A 33 -12.85 9.03 -1.83
N ARG A 34 -13.10 8.32 -0.72
CA ARG A 34 -14.42 7.77 -0.40
C ARG A 34 -15.41 8.91 -0.09
N PRO A 35 -16.59 8.96 -0.74
CA PRO A 35 -17.66 9.86 -0.34
C PRO A 35 -18.07 9.63 1.12
N ARG A 36 -18.24 10.70 1.88
CA ARG A 36 -18.62 10.65 3.29
C ARG A 36 -20.07 11.10 3.45
N ARG A 37 -20.75 10.61 4.48
CA ARG A 37 -22.06 11.13 4.89
C ARG A 37 -21.87 12.10 6.05
N SER A 38 -22.48 13.27 5.93
CA SER A 38 -22.59 14.25 7.01
C SER A 38 -24.02 14.75 7.03
N ASN A 39 -24.70 14.68 8.19
CA ASN A 39 -26.10 15.10 8.35
C ASN A 39 -27.06 14.48 7.30
N GLY A 40 -26.88 13.19 6.98
CA GLY A 40 -27.67 12.48 5.97
C GLY A 40 -27.32 12.80 4.51
N VAL A 41 -26.49 13.82 4.26
CA VAL A 41 -26.08 14.25 2.92
C VAL A 41 -24.75 13.60 2.54
N PHE A 42 -24.63 13.15 1.28
CA PHE A 42 -23.38 12.67 0.73
C PHE A 42 -22.48 13.85 0.33
N ILE A 43 -21.31 13.93 0.94
CA ILE A 43 -20.24 14.85 0.57
C ILE A 43 -19.23 14.09 -0.28
N ARG A 44 -19.08 14.53 -1.54
CA ARG A 44 -18.13 13.97 -2.50
C ARG A 44 -16.96 14.93 -2.67
N PRO A 45 -15.70 14.44 -2.71
CA PRO A 45 -14.57 15.29 -3.06
C PRO A 45 -14.74 15.88 -4.46
N THR A 46 -14.40 17.15 -4.63
CA THR A 46 -14.39 17.82 -5.94
C THR A 46 -13.28 17.27 -6.84
N GLY A 47 -13.29 17.59 -8.13
CA GLY A 47 -12.22 17.18 -9.06
C GLY A 47 -10.82 17.63 -8.60
N LEU A 48 -10.71 18.88 -8.13
CA LEU A 48 -9.46 19.42 -7.58
C LEU A 48 -9.04 18.70 -6.30
N GLN A 49 -9.98 18.42 -5.39
CA GLN A 49 -9.69 17.64 -4.18
C GLN A 49 -9.22 16.23 -4.53
N LEU A 50 -9.85 15.56 -5.51
CA LEU A 50 -9.42 14.25 -5.98
C LEU A 50 -8.02 14.28 -6.59
N GLN A 51 -7.64 15.35 -7.30
CA GLN A 51 -6.29 15.52 -7.81
C GLN A 51 -5.28 15.59 -6.67
N ASN A 52 -5.53 16.43 -5.67
CA ASN A 52 -4.66 16.57 -4.49
C ASN A 52 -4.58 15.26 -3.70
N ILE A 53 -5.71 14.57 -3.50
CA ILE A 53 -5.77 13.27 -2.86
C ILE A 53 -4.90 12.23 -3.58
N ARG A 54 -4.97 12.18 -4.91
CA ARG A 54 -4.15 11.24 -5.71
C ARG A 54 -2.67 11.57 -5.67
N ALA A 55 -2.31 12.85 -5.63
CA ALA A 55 -0.92 13.27 -5.50
C ALA A 55 -0.36 12.86 -4.13
N ALA A 56 -1.09 13.16 -3.04
CA ALA A 56 -0.71 12.78 -1.68
C ALA A 56 -0.59 11.26 -1.51
N GLY A 57 -1.62 10.50 -1.91
CA GLY A 57 -1.59 9.05 -1.79
C GLY A 57 -0.48 8.40 -2.62
N GLY A 58 -0.18 8.94 -3.81
CA GLY A 58 0.96 8.48 -4.60
C GLY A 58 2.31 8.65 -3.89
N MET A 59 2.51 9.78 -3.21
CA MET A 59 3.72 10.02 -2.41
C MET A 59 3.80 9.08 -1.20
N GLU A 60 2.69 8.87 -0.50
CA GLU A 60 2.62 7.93 0.64
C GLU A 60 2.92 6.49 0.21
N TYR A 61 2.36 6.06 -0.93
CA TYR A 61 2.64 4.75 -1.49
C TYR A 61 4.12 4.58 -1.82
N ALA A 62 4.74 5.57 -2.48
CA ALA A 62 6.17 5.54 -2.81
C ALA A 62 7.05 5.43 -1.55
N LYS A 63 6.74 6.19 -0.50
CA LYS A 63 7.45 6.09 0.79
C LYS A 63 7.30 4.69 1.42
N ALA A 64 6.10 4.13 1.38
CA ALA A 64 5.82 2.80 1.95
C ALA A 64 6.58 1.67 1.20
N GLN A 65 6.80 1.80 -0.11
CA GLN A 65 7.65 0.87 -0.86
C GLN A 65 9.10 0.92 -0.39
N ASN A 66 9.67 2.12 -0.28
CA ASN A 66 11.06 2.28 0.17
C ASN A 66 11.28 1.70 1.57
N THR A 67 10.34 1.92 2.51
CA THR A 67 10.44 1.34 3.85
C THR A 67 10.30 -0.19 3.86
N ALA A 68 9.46 -0.76 2.98
CA ALA A 68 9.32 -2.21 2.89
C ALA A 68 10.60 -2.86 2.32
N ASP A 69 11.24 -2.20 1.35
CA ASP A 69 12.52 -2.62 0.80
C ASP A 69 13.63 -2.59 1.86
N GLU A 70 13.70 -1.53 2.66
CA GLU A 70 14.66 -1.42 3.78
C GLU A 70 14.47 -2.51 4.86
N LEU A 71 13.22 -2.77 5.27
CA LEU A 71 12.92 -3.83 6.25
C LEU A 71 13.26 -5.23 5.72
N ASN A 72 13.01 -5.47 4.43
CA ASN A 72 13.31 -6.75 3.78
C ASN A 72 14.83 -7.01 3.67
N MET A 73 15.64 -5.98 3.45
CA MET A 73 17.11 -6.11 3.45
C MET A 73 17.65 -6.43 4.84
N ASN A 74 17.07 -5.84 5.88
CA ASN A 74 17.46 -6.12 7.27
C ASN A 74 17.05 -7.53 7.73
N LEU A 75 15.86 -8.01 7.35
CA LEU A 75 15.40 -9.38 7.68
C LEU A 75 16.25 -10.47 7.01
N LYS A 76 16.70 -10.24 5.76
CA LYS A 76 17.62 -11.18 5.08
C LYS A 76 19.03 -11.18 5.67
N SER A 77 19.45 -10.06 6.26
CA SER A 77 20.76 -9.93 6.90
C SER A 77 20.83 -10.65 8.24
N THR A 78 19.70 -10.80 8.96
CA THR A 78 19.63 -11.53 10.24
C THR A 78 19.36 -13.03 10.08
N ALA A 79 18.92 -13.50 8.90
CA ALA A 79 18.67 -14.93 8.64
C ALA A 79 19.91 -15.71 8.17
N SER A 80 21.08 -15.07 8.06
CA SER A 80 22.28 -15.67 7.45
C SER A 80 23.38 -16.10 8.46
N THR A 81 23.12 -16.11 9.77
CA THR A 81 24.14 -16.46 10.78
C THR A 81 23.66 -17.45 11.84
N GLU A 82 23.12 -18.60 11.43
CA GLU A 82 23.03 -19.78 12.31
C GLU A 82 23.21 -21.04 11.47
N ASN A 83 24.46 -21.35 11.09
CA ASN A 83 24.89 -22.68 10.67
C ASN A 83 26.42 -22.75 10.77
N ASP A 84 26.93 -22.75 11.99
CA ASP A 84 28.19 -23.46 12.27
C ASP A 84 28.24 -23.78 13.77
N SER A 85 28.05 -25.05 14.09
CA SER A 85 28.56 -25.61 15.34
C SER A 85 29.34 -26.88 14.99
N PRO A 86 30.56 -27.02 15.52
CA PRO A 86 31.51 -28.02 15.07
C PRO A 86 31.19 -29.39 15.69
N SER A 87 31.24 -30.42 14.86
CA SER A 87 31.26 -31.82 15.30
C SER A 87 32.42 -32.06 16.26
N SER A 88 32.14 -32.66 17.42
CA SER A 88 33.12 -33.30 18.31
C SER A 88 33.05 -34.82 18.13
#